data_AF-A0A7J2ZFI1-F1
#
_entry.id   AF-A0A7J2ZFI1-F1
#
_cell.length_a   1.000
_cell.length_b   1.000
_cell.length_c   1.000
_cell.angle_alpha   90.00
_cell.angle_beta   90.00
_cell.angle_gamma   90.00
#
_symmetry.space_group_name_H-M   'P 1'
#
loop_
_entity.id
_entity.type
_entity.pdbx_description
1 polymer ?
#
loop_
_entity_poly.entity_id
_entity_poly.type
_entity_poly.pdbx_seq_one_letter_code
_entity_poly.pdbx_strand_id
1 'polypeptide(L)'
;MSASGVREMKIKMTPELAYVIGLWKGRKIPRGIGIKGSGEIREIFLKEALKTLKIPPEKIQLSENEIYFYHSAYRKFFEETERNQLDVFRKKNRYSASYLAGLFDSCGGVKEKTPYLARASEKEQMLLELLGFRARFIEGKLVILTSKEFIEFVEKFLKHSQKALLRSGNERDPC
;
A
#
# COMPACT_ATOMS: atom_id res chain seq x y z
N MET A 1 -13.82 -14.50 -40.97
CA MET A 1 -14.11 -13.55 -39.86
C MET A 1 -13.44 -14.09 -38.62
N SER A 2 -12.33 -13.46 -38.22
CA SER A 2 -11.44 -13.97 -37.17
C SER A 2 -12.01 -13.60 -35.81
N ALA A 3 -12.43 -14.59 -35.02
CA ALA A 3 -12.74 -14.40 -33.61
C ALA A 3 -11.44 -14.10 -32.86
N SER A 4 -11.18 -12.83 -32.59
CA SER A 4 -10.15 -12.37 -31.67
C SER A 4 -10.55 -12.79 -30.26
N GLY A 5 -10.17 -14.00 -29.87
CA GLY A 5 -10.26 -14.46 -28.49
C GLY A 5 -9.47 -13.53 -27.58
N VAL A 6 -10.17 -12.67 -26.84
CA VAL A 6 -9.58 -11.89 -25.76
C VAL A 6 -9.10 -12.90 -24.72
N ARG A 7 -7.79 -13.20 -24.72
CA ARG A 7 -7.15 -13.95 -23.63
C ARG A 7 -7.37 -13.15 -22.35
N GLU A 8 -8.24 -13.63 -21.46
CA GLU A 8 -8.28 -13.15 -20.08
C GLU A 8 -6.88 -13.29 -19.48
N MET A 9 -6.19 -12.16 -19.30
CA MET A 9 -4.95 -12.15 -18.53
C MET A 9 -5.31 -12.46 -17.08
N LYS A 10 -4.98 -13.67 -16.62
CA LYS A 10 -4.91 -13.97 -15.19
C LYS A 10 -3.72 -13.21 -14.60
N ILE A 11 -3.97 -11.99 -14.15
CA ILE A 11 -2.99 -11.19 -13.39
C ILE A 11 -2.57 -12.01 -12.18
N LYS A 12 -1.27 -12.30 -12.06
CA LYS A 12 -0.71 -13.04 -10.93
C LYS A 12 -0.25 -12.06 -9.86
N MET A 13 -0.57 -12.35 -8.60
CA MET A 13 -0.06 -11.58 -7.48
C MET A 13 1.47 -11.74 -7.38
N THR A 14 2.18 -10.62 -7.27
CA THR A 14 3.61 -10.55 -6.94
C THR A 14 3.81 -9.66 -5.71
N PRO A 15 4.94 -9.73 -5.00
CA PRO A 15 5.22 -8.80 -3.90
C PRO A 15 5.19 -7.33 -4.33
N GLU A 16 5.73 -7.01 -5.51
CA GLU A 16 5.73 -5.66 -6.07
C GLU A 16 4.30 -5.18 -6.34
N LEU A 17 3.45 -6.05 -6.88
CA LEU A 17 2.04 -5.74 -7.12
C LEU A 17 1.29 -5.54 -5.80
N ALA A 18 1.55 -6.40 -4.81
CA ALA A 18 0.97 -6.27 -3.47
C ALA A 18 1.35 -4.93 -2.82
N TYR A 19 2.61 -4.49 -2.99
CA TYR A 19 3.07 -3.18 -2.52
C TYR A 19 2.32 -2.03 -3.19
N VAL A 20 2.16 -2.05 -4.52
CA VAL A 20 1.40 -1.03 -5.25
C VAL A 20 -0.07 -1.00 -4.81
N ILE A 21 -0.68 -2.16 -4.54
CA ILE A 21 -2.07 -2.24 -4.03
C ILE A 21 -2.15 -1.65 -2.62
N GLY A 22 -1.17 -1.89 -1.75
CA GLY A 22 -1.08 -1.27 -0.44
C GLY A 22 -0.98 0.26 -0.52
N LEU A 23 -0.13 0.77 -1.41
CA LEU A 23 -0.02 2.21 -1.67
C LEU A 23 -1.34 2.81 -2.15
N TRP A 24 -1.97 2.14 -3.12
CA TRP A 24 -3.24 2.55 -3.68
C TRP A 24 -4.32 2.58 -2.60
N LYS A 25 -4.47 1.50 -1.82
CA LYS A 25 -5.51 1.37 -0.79
C LYS A 25 -5.57 2.55 0.18
N GLY A 26 -4.44 2.99 0.72
CA GLY A 26 -4.41 4.06 1.73
C GLY A 26 -4.67 5.47 1.19
N ARG A 27 -4.57 5.67 -0.13
CA ARG A 27 -4.60 6.99 -0.78
C ARG A 27 -5.49 7.04 -2.04
N LYS A 28 -6.28 6.00 -2.32
CA LYS A 28 -7.01 5.85 -3.59
C LYS A 28 -7.94 7.02 -3.87
N ILE A 29 -8.08 7.33 -5.15
CA ILE A 29 -9.05 8.30 -5.67
C ILE A 29 -10.18 7.57 -6.42
N PRO A 30 -11.35 8.20 -6.63
CA PRO A 30 -12.48 7.56 -7.31
C PRO A 30 -12.25 7.22 -8.80
N ARG A 31 -11.29 7.90 -9.45
CA ARG A 31 -11.03 7.78 -10.89
C ARG A 31 -9.81 6.91 -11.18
N GLY A 32 -10.01 5.92 -12.05
CA GLY A 32 -8.95 5.04 -12.53
C GLY A 32 -8.23 4.28 -11.42
N ILE A 33 -6.97 3.95 -11.65
CA ILE A 33 -6.03 3.48 -10.63
C ILE A 33 -5.14 4.67 -10.31
N GLY A 34 -5.35 5.26 -9.14
CA GLY A 34 -4.65 6.49 -8.78
C GLY A 34 -4.67 6.77 -7.29
N ILE A 35 -3.80 7.67 -6.89
CA ILE A 35 -3.64 8.10 -5.50
C ILE A 35 -3.56 9.61 -5.37
N LYS A 36 -3.91 10.12 -4.18
CA LYS A 36 -3.70 11.52 -3.78
C LYS A 36 -2.67 11.65 -2.66
N GLY A 37 -1.80 12.65 -2.68
CA GLY A 37 -0.82 12.84 -1.60
C GLY A 37 0.33 13.79 -1.93
N SER A 38 1.34 13.79 -1.07
CA SER A 38 2.58 14.56 -1.27
C SER A 38 3.30 14.16 -2.56
N GLY A 39 4.20 15.02 -3.03
CA GLY A 39 5.07 14.72 -4.19
C GLY A 39 5.82 13.39 -4.02
N GLU A 40 6.44 13.16 -2.86
CA GLU A 40 7.20 11.94 -2.55
C GLU A 40 6.35 10.67 -2.69
N ILE A 41 5.14 10.66 -2.12
CA ILE A 41 4.24 9.49 -2.21
C ILE A 41 3.77 9.24 -3.65
N ARG A 42 3.48 10.31 -4.40
CA ARG A 42 3.09 10.19 -5.81
C ARG A 42 4.23 9.70 -6.67
N GLU A 43 5.46 10.13 -6.42
CA GLU A 43 6.65 9.67 -7.12
C GLU A 43 6.92 8.18 -6.87
N ILE A 44 6.81 7.72 -5.62
CA ILE A 44 6.93 6.30 -5.29
C ILE A 44 5.87 5.48 -6.04
N PHE A 45 4.61 5.91 -6.00
CA PHE A 45 3.54 5.21 -6.71
C PHE A 45 3.76 5.20 -8.22
N LEU A 46 4.18 6.32 -8.81
CA LEU A 46 4.52 6.43 -10.23
C LEU A 46 5.59 5.42 -10.62
N LYS A 47 6.71 5.42 -9.89
CA LYS A 47 7.85 4.54 -10.15
C LYS A 47 7.46 3.07 -10.07
N GLU A 48 6.74 2.68 -9.03
CA GLU A 48 6.34 1.29 -8.84
C GLU A 48 5.23 0.88 -9.82
N ALA A 49 4.33 1.79 -10.20
CA ALA A 49 3.32 1.54 -11.24
C ALA A 49 3.96 1.34 -12.62
N LEU A 50 4.89 2.20 -13.04
CA LEU A 50 5.62 2.06 -14.30
C LEU A 50 6.38 0.73 -14.36
N LYS A 51 7.08 0.39 -13.28
CA LYS A 51 7.88 -0.84 -13.18
C LYS A 51 7.01 -2.11 -13.15
N THR A 52 5.96 -2.12 -12.33
CA THR A 52 5.22 -3.34 -12.01
C THR A 52 4.07 -3.58 -12.98
N LEU A 53 3.34 -2.52 -13.32
CA LEU A 53 2.14 -2.60 -14.16
C LEU A 53 2.46 -2.36 -15.64
N LYS A 54 3.69 -1.91 -15.96
CA LYS A 54 4.17 -1.61 -17.32
C LYS A 54 3.24 -0.62 -18.05
N ILE A 55 2.75 0.38 -17.31
CA ILE A 55 1.91 1.43 -17.88
C ILE A 55 2.77 2.34 -18.74
N PRO A 56 2.38 2.64 -19.99
CA PRO A 56 3.08 3.63 -20.80
C PRO A 56 3.03 5.02 -20.15
N PRO A 57 4.14 5.76 -20.06
CA PRO A 57 4.19 7.08 -19.41
C PRO A 57 3.14 8.07 -19.93
N GLU A 58 2.84 8.04 -21.23
CA GLU A 58 1.85 8.90 -21.88
C GLU A 58 0.40 8.64 -21.44
N LYS A 59 0.12 7.51 -20.78
CA LYS A 59 -1.20 7.20 -20.20
C LYS A 59 -1.38 7.71 -18.77
N ILE A 60 -0.32 8.29 -18.20
CA ILE A 60 -0.32 8.77 -16.82
C ILE A 60 -0.82 10.20 -16.80
N GLN A 61 -1.81 10.45 -15.95
CA GLN A 61 -2.42 11.75 -15.72
C GLN A 61 -1.88 12.30 -14.40
N LEU A 62 -1.27 13.48 -14.47
CA LEU A 62 -0.78 14.22 -13.32
C LEU A 62 -1.69 15.42 -13.06
N SER A 63 -2.12 15.59 -11.82
CA SER A 63 -2.76 16.83 -11.34
C SER A 63 -1.98 17.36 -10.14
N GLU A 64 -2.36 18.52 -9.60
CA GLU A 64 -1.61 19.17 -8.50
C GLU A 64 -1.33 18.22 -7.33
N ASN A 65 -2.32 17.41 -6.93
CA ASN A 65 -2.23 16.52 -5.76
C ASN A 65 -2.54 15.06 -6.05
N GLU A 66 -2.73 14.66 -7.32
CA GLU A 66 -3.07 13.30 -7.68
C GLU A 66 -2.22 12.78 -8.84
N ILE A 67 -2.17 11.46 -8.94
CA ILE A 67 -1.64 10.74 -10.08
C ILE A 67 -2.53 9.54 -10.36
N TYR A 68 -2.89 9.32 -11.62
CA TYR A 68 -3.75 8.20 -12.01
C TYR A 68 -3.57 7.78 -13.46
N PHE A 69 -4.04 6.59 -13.76
CA PHE A 69 -4.14 6.06 -15.12
C PHE A 69 -5.34 5.12 -15.21
N TYR A 70 -5.79 4.86 -16.44
CA TYR A 70 -6.90 3.94 -16.68
C TYR A 70 -6.38 2.58 -17.16
N HIS A 71 -6.71 1.54 -16.40
CA HIS A 71 -6.46 0.16 -16.80
C HIS A 71 -7.52 -0.75 -16.19
N SER A 72 -8.55 -1.10 -16.96
CA SER A 72 -9.74 -1.83 -16.46
C SER A 72 -9.40 -3.16 -15.78
N ALA A 73 -8.50 -3.97 -16.37
CA ALA A 73 -8.12 -5.26 -15.80
C ALA A 73 -7.42 -5.13 -14.43
N TYR A 74 -6.40 -4.26 -14.32
CA TYR A 74 -5.76 -3.99 -13.03
C TYR A 74 -6.71 -3.33 -12.03
N ARG A 75 -7.64 -2.47 -12.47
CA ARG A 75 -8.61 -1.85 -11.57
C ARG A 75 -9.50 -2.91 -10.93
N LYS A 76 -10.06 -3.81 -11.74
CA LYS A 76 -10.86 -4.94 -11.25
C LYS A 76 -10.03 -5.82 -10.29
N PHE A 77 -8.78 -6.11 -10.65
CA PHE A 77 -7.88 -6.89 -9.81
C PHE A 77 -7.58 -6.21 -8.46
N PHE A 78 -7.37 -4.90 -8.43
CA PHE A 78 -7.11 -4.13 -7.21
C PHE A 78 -8.35 -4.12 -6.30
N GLU A 79 -9.53 -3.84 -6.88
CA GLU A 79 -10.81 -3.83 -6.17
C GLU A 79 -11.17 -5.22 -5.61
N GLU A 80 -10.92 -6.29 -6.36
CA GLU A 80 -11.12 -7.67 -5.91
C GLU A 80 -10.12 -8.06 -4.81
N THR A 81 -8.85 -7.66 -4.94
CA THR A 81 -7.83 -7.88 -3.91
C THR A 81 -8.19 -7.14 -2.61
N GLU A 82 -8.64 -5.88 -2.68
CA GLU A 82 -9.09 -5.11 -1.51
C GLU A 82 -10.30 -5.77 -0.85
N ARG A 83 -11.26 -6.25 -1.65
CA ARG A 83 -12.46 -6.93 -1.13
C ARG A 83 -12.10 -8.19 -0.34
N ASN A 84 -11.16 -8.98 -0.89
CA ASN A 84 -10.73 -10.28 -0.36
C ASN A 84 -9.42 -10.19 0.44
N GLN A 85 -9.05 -9.00 0.94
CA GLN A 85 -7.70 -8.76 1.46
C GLN A 85 -7.31 -9.67 2.64
N LEU A 86 -8.28 -10.05 3.47
CA LEU A 86 -8.03 -10.98 4.59
C LEU A 86 -7.59 -12.34 4.05
N ASP A 87 -8.27 -12.89 3.04
CA ASP A 87 -7.92 -14.19 2.47
C ASP A 87 -6.60 -14.15 1.69
N VAL A 88 -6.40 -13.08 0.91
CA VAL A 88 -5.20 -12.90 0.08
C VAL A 88 -3.95 -12.74 0.95
N PHE A 89 -4.04 -12.01 2.06
CA PHE A 89 -2.89 -11.64 2.88
C PHE A 89 -2.83 -12.29 4.28
N ARG A 90 -3.69 -13.28 4.59
CA ARG A 90 -3.75 -13.94 5.93
C ARG A 90 -2.45 -14.59 6.42
N LYS A 91 -1.51 -14.92 5.54
CA LYS A 91 -0.27 -15.64 5.90
C LYS A 91 0.90 -14.68 5.99
N LYS A 92 1.75 -14.81 7.02
CA LYS A 92 3.05 -14.11 7.10
C LYS A 92 3.95 -14.59 5.97
N ASN A 93 4.06 -13.79 4.92
CA ASN A 93 4.89 -14.08 3.76
C ASN A 93 5.28 -12.78 3.05
N ARG A 94 5.99 -12.89 1.92
CA ARG A 94 6.47 -11.72 1.18
C ARG A 94 5.35 -10.87 0.59
N TYR A 95 4.19 -11.45 0.26
CA TYR A 95 3.06 -10.72 -0.29
C TYR A 95 2.39 -9.84 0.77
N SER A 96 2.07 -10.40 1.95
CA SER A 96 1.48 -9.65 3.06
C SER A 96 2.45 -8.60 3.61
N ALA A 97 3.74 -8.92 3.72
CA ALA A 97 4.78 -7.95 4.10
C ALA A 97 4.84 -6.76 3.11
N SER A 98 4.81 -7.04 1.81
CA SER A 98 4.85 -6.00 0.77
C SER A 98 3.58 -5.15 0.75
N TYR A 99 2.41 -5.78 0.90
CA TYR A 99 1.13 -5.08 1.00
C TYR A 99 1.11 -4.11 2.19
N LEU A 100 1.46 -4.60 3.38
CA LEU A 100 1.53 -3.78 4.58
C LEU A 100 2.59 -2.69 4.48
N ALA A 101 3.73 -2.95 3.84
CA ALA A 101 4.75 -1.94 3.59
C ALA A 101 4.22 -0.82 2.67
N GLY A 102 3.50 -1.16 1.60
CA GLY A 102 2.88 -0.16 0.72
C GLY A 102 1.81 0.67 1.44
N LEU A 103 0.98 0.00 2.24
CA LEU A 103 -0.02 0.68 3.06
C LEU A 103 0.63 1.62 4.08
N PHE A 104 1.68 1.15 4.77
CA PHE A 104 2.44 1.92 5.74
C PHE A 104 3.18 3.10 5.11
N ASP A 105 3.83 2.93 3.97
CA ASP A 105 4.40 4.05 3.22
C ASP A 105 3.32 5.06 2.83
N SER A 106 2.12 4.60 2.46
CA SER A 106 1.04 5.49 2.02
C SER A 106 0.45 6.33 3.15
N CYS A 107 0.09 5.73 4.28
CA CYS A 107 -0.70 6.38 5.32
C CYS A 107 -0.23 6.04 6.73
N GLY A 108 0.94 5.43 6.84
CA GLY A 108 1.58 5.15 8.12
C GLY A 108 2.35 6.34 8.67
N GLY A 109 2.70 6.20 9.94
CA GLY A 109 3.62 7.08 10.63
C GLY A 109 4.15 6.41 11.88
N VAL A 110 5.08 7.08 12.55
CA VAL A 110 5.67 6.62 13.81
C VAL A 110 5.50 7.72 14.85
N LYS A 111 4.94 7.40 16.02
CA LYS A 111 4.90 8.28 17.19
C LYS A 111 5.54 7.53 18.34
N GLU A 112 6.56 8.11 18.98
CA GLU A 112 7.25 7.49 20.12
C GLU A 112 7.65 6.02 19.84
N LYS A 113 8.26 5.77 18.68
CA LYS A 113 8.66 4.42 18.19
C LYS A 113 7.52 3.44 17.96
N THR A 114 6.27 3.90 18.04
CA THR A 114 5.08 3.08 17.80
C THR A 114 4.52 3.38 16.41
N PRO A 115 4.53 2.39 15.50
CA PRO A 115 3.96 2.57 14.17
C PRO A 115 2.43 2.63 14.26
N TYR A 116 1.85 3.48 13.42
CA TYR A 116 0.40 3.59 13.27
C TYR A 116 0.00 3.75 11.81
N LEU A 117 -1.26 3.48 11.50
CA LEU A 117 -1.89 3.76 10.21
C LEU A 117 -3.01 4.79 10.39
N ALA A 118 -2.92 5.94 9.72
CA ALA A 118 -3.87 7.05 9.86
C ALA A 118 -5.17 6.88 9.07
N ARG A 119 -5.21 5.92 8.13
CA ARG A 119 -6.36 5.68 7.22
C ARG A 119 -6.71 4.20 7.13
N ALA A 120 -6.53 3.48 8.24
CA ALA A 120 -6.90 2.09 8.34
C ALA A 120 -8.38 1.92 8.69
N SER A 121 -8.95 0.80 8.29
CA SER A 121 -10.27 0.31 8.69
C SER A 121 -10.13 -0.90 9.61
N GLU A 122 -11.26 -1.38 10.16
CA GLU A 122 -11.30 -2.62 10.95
C GLU A 122 -10.73 -3.82 10.19
N LYS A 123 -10.86 -3.86 8.86
CA LYS A 123 -10.27 -4.94 8.07
C LYS A 123 -8.73 -4.94 8.13
N GLU A 124 -8.10 -3.77 8.20
CA GLU A 124 -6.65 -3.69 8.39
C GLU A 124 -6.25 -4.11 9.80
N GLN A 125 -7.06 -3.81 10.83
CA GLN A 125 -6.84 -4.33 12.18
C GLN A 125 -6.92 -5.86 12.21
N MET A 126 -7.98 -6.44 11.65
CA MET A 126 -8.14 -7.89 11.56
C MET A 126 -6.98 -8.54 10.79
N LEU A 127 -6.53 -7.94 9.69
CA LEU A 127 -5.39 -8.45 8.93
C LEU A 127 -4.11 -8.47 9.78
N LEU A 128 -3.84 -7.40 10.52
CA LEU A 128 -2.68 -7.32 11.42
C LEU A 128 -2.77 -8.40 12.51
N GLU A 129 -3.94 -8.59 13.11
CA GLU A 129 -4.17 -9.60 14.14
C GLU A 129 -4.04 -11.04 13.61
N LEU A 130 -4.55 -11.34 12.41
CA LEU A 130 -4.34 -12.62 11.71
C LEU A 130 -2.86 -12.89 11.44
N LEU A 131 -2.10 -11.82 11.19
CA LEU A 131 -0.66 -11.84 11.07
C LEU A 131 0.03 -11.72 12.44
N GLY A 132 -0.67 -11.93 13.56
CA GLY A 132 -0.07 -11.95 14.90
C GLY A 132 0.55 -10.62 15.34
N PHE A 133 0.16 -9.50 14.73
CA PHE A 133 0.50 -8.16 15.20
C PHE A 133 -0.65 -7.64 16.04
N ARG A 134 -0.40 -7.29 17.30
CA ARG A 134 -1.42 -6.67 18.14
C ARG A 134 -1.61 -5.24 17.65
N ALA A 135 -2.84 -4.87 17.30
CA ALA A 135 -3.18 -3.52 16.87
C ALA A 135 -4.52 -3.09 17.47
N ARG A 136 -4.70 -1.79 17.68
CA ARG A 136 -5.97 -1.22 18.15
C ARG A 136 -6.14 0.21 17.67
N PHE A 137 -7.38 0.64 17.49
CA PHE A 137 -7.67 2.04 17.21
C PHE A 137 -7.48 2.91 18.47
N ILE A 138 -6.71 3.99 18.32
CA ILE A 138 -6.52 5.06 19.32
C ILE A 138 -6.64 6.38 18.56
N GLU A 139 -7.57 7.25 18.96
CA GLU A 139 -7.75 8.58 18.34
C GLU A 139 -7.88 8.53 16.80
N GLY A 140 -8.63 7.55 16.29
CA GLY A 140 -8.84 7.38 14.84
C GLY A 140 -7.64 6.82 14.07
N LYS A 141 -6.56 6.44 14.75
CA LYS A 141 -5.37 5.80 14.15
C LYS A 141 -5.30 4.34 14.59
N LEU A 142 -4.95 3.45 13.67
CA LEU A 142 -4.68 2.05 14.02
C LEU A 142 -3.25 1.93 14.50
N VAL A 143 -3.06 1.84 15.81
CA VAL A 143 -1.76 1.76 16.48
C VAL A 143 -1.33 0.29 16.57
N ILE A 144 -0.09 0.01 16.16
CA ILE A 144 0.47 -1.34 16.14
C ILE A 144 1.37 -1.51 17.37
N LEU A 145 0.92 -2.31 18.33
CA LEU A 145 1.52 -2.49 19.66
C LEU A 145 2.73 -3.42 19.64
N THR A 146 2.80 -4.33 18.68
CA THR A 146 3.98 -5.19 18.42
C THR A 146 4.90 -4.48 17.43
N SER A 147 5.42 -3.32 17.84
CA SER A 147 6.15 -2.39 16.96
C SER A 147 7.36 -3.06 16.29
N LYS A 148 8.21 -3.71 17.08
CA LYS A 148 9.46 -4.31 16.59
C LYS A 148 9.19 -5.38 15.55
N GLU A 149 8.29 -6.31 15.85
CA GLU A 149 7.95 -7.42 14.96
C GLU A 149 7.31 -6.92 13.67
N PHE A 150 6.45 -5.90 13.75
CA PHE A 150 5.85 -5.30 12.57
C PHE A 150 6.91 -4.63 11.69
N ILE A 151 7.81 -3.85 12.29
CA ILE A 151 8.87 -3.14 11.57
C ILE A 151 9.79 -4.14 10.86
N GLU A 152 10.29 -5.15 11.57
CA GLU A 152 11.14 -6.21 11.00
C GLU A 152 10.43 -6.94 9.83
N PHE A 153 9.11 -7.06 9.90
CA PHE A 153 8.31 -7.70 8.87
C PHE A 153 8.21 -6.86 7.59
N VAL A 154 8.09 -5.53 7.69
CA VAL A 154 7.85 -4.65 6.53
C VAL A 154 9.09 -3.93 6.01
N GLU A 155 10.14 -3.76 6.82
CA GLU A 155 11.26 -2.84 6.54
C GLU A 155 11.97 -3.09 5.19
N LYS A 156 12.08 -4.35 4.77
CA LYS A 156 12.76 -4.74 3.52
C LYS A 156 11.98 -4.29 2.29
N PHE A 157 10.69 -4.00 2.45
CA PHE A 157 9.79 -3.64 1.36
C PHE A 157 9.47 -2.14 1.32
N LEU A 158 9.70 -1.39 2.41
CA LEU A 158 9.49 0.05 2.46
C LEU A 158 10.34 0.78 1.40
N LYS A 159 9.73 1.78 0.75
CA LYS A 159 10.34 2.67 -0.26
C LYS A 159 10.29 4.13 0.15
N HIS A 160 9.43 4.52 1.09
CA HIS A 160 9.46 5.85 1.66
C HIS A 160 10.52 5.97 2.75
N SER A 161 10.95 7.21 3.01
CA SER A 161 11.90 7.61 4.05
C SER A 161 11.50 7.27 5.50
N GLN A 162 10.38 6.57 5.74
CA GLN A 162 10.02 6.07 7.07
C GLN A 162 11.11 5.16 7.66
N LYS A 163 11.98 4.57 6.82
CA LYS A 163 13.20 3.88 7.28
C LYS A 163 14.09 4.72 8.20
N ALA A 164 14.15 6.04 7.97
CA ALA A 164 14.92 6.94 8.82
C ALA A 164 14.23 7.10 10.19
N LEU A 165 12.92 7.34 10.22
CA LEU A 165 12.11 7.47 11.44
C LEU A 165 12.10 6.20 12.30
N LEU A 166 12.24 5.04 11.66
CA LEU A 166 12.34 3.74 12.33
C LEU A 166 13.73 3.49 12.96
N ARG A 167 14.76 4.22 12.52
CA ARG A 167 16.15 4.11 13.00
C ARG A 167 16.58 5.28 13.89
N SER A 168 16.03 6.47 13.68
CA SER A 168 16.34 7.68 14.45
C SER A 168 15.42 7.80 15.66
N GLY A 169 15.93 7.41 16.82
CA GLY A 169 15.22 7.52 18.08
C GLY A 169 15.10 8.92 18.67
N ASN A 170 15.50 10.01 17.98
CA ASN A 170 15.44 11.35 18.55
C ASN A 170 14.79 12.37 17.61
N GLU A 171 13.81 13.07 18.19
CA GLU A 171 13.35 14.43 17.91
C GLU A 171 12.81 14.74 16.51
N ARG A 172 11.49 14.89 16.45
CA ARG A 172 10.83 16.13 16.00
C ARG A 172 9.34 16.03 16.32
N ASP A 173 8.95 16.68 17.41
CA ASP A 173 7.60 17.24 17.51
C ASP A 173 7.42 18.22 16.35
N PRO A 174 6.37 18.09 15.54
CA PRO A 174 5.94 19.20 14.72
C PRO A 174 5.06 20.11 15.59
N CYS A 175 5.56 21.34 15.80
CA CYS A 175 4.70 22.50 16.04
C CYS A 175 3.58 22.59 14.98
#